data_AF-A0A8D9VRY4-F1
#
_entry.id   AF-A0A8D9VRY4-F1
#
_cell.length_a   1.000
_cell.length_b   1.000
_cell.length_c   1.000
_cell.angle_alpha   90.00
_cell.angle_beta   90.00
_cell.angle_gamma   90.00
#
_symmetry.space_group_name_H-M   'P 1'
#
loop_
_entity.id
_entity.type
_entity.pdbx_description
1 polymer ?
#
loop_
_entity_poly.entity_id
_entity_poly.type
_entity_poly.pdbx_seq_one_letter_code
_entity_poly.pdbx_strand_id
1 'polypeptide(L)'
;MPLVMYRMFRPEQVNFPHLVERLSLIIIITFGETLVNITHYFKGAIYSPLAIAIFLGVAALFGVYTLLVERFLNHHQHTRGFIAMYTHVVMIISLLSITAGIIYMADEEVSRLFLSCFVASNLIVFYLCLWLYSFYNRRHLRFNGRDLRAMAIVLLLGSLGIILCRENNLSLMSAFALTNVVEFGLLEWKLQRKKAL
;
A
#
# COMPACT_ATOMS: atom_id res chain seq x y z
N MET A 1 16.95 6.22 -18.19
CA MET A 1 16.54 7.62 -18.42
C MET A 1 15.15 7.69 -19.06
N PRO A 2 14.06 7.75 -18.26
CA PRO A 2 12.68 7.89 -18.76
C PRO A 2 12.12 9.32 -18.68
N LEU A 3 12.86 10.27 -18.09
CA LEU A 3 12.40 11.66 -17.89
C LEU A 3 12.48 12.52 -19.16
N VAL A 4 13.44 12.23 -20.05
CA VAL A 4 13.66 13.00 -21.30
C VAL A 4 12.59 12.71 -22.36
N MET A 5 11.95 11.53 -22.29
CA MET A 5 10.90 11.11 -23.23
C MET A 5 9.53 11.77 -22.95
N TYR A 6 9.40 12.62 -21.92
CA TYR A 6 8.13 13.33 -21.64
C TYR A 6 7.65 14.21 -22.81
N ARG A 7 8.58 14.73 -23.63
CA ARG A 7 8.28 15.64 -24.75
C ARG A 7 7.86 14.96 -26.05
N MET A 8 7.99 13.63 -26.18
CA MET A 8 7.64 12.90 -27.42
C MET A 8 6.36 12.07 -27.30
N PHE A 9 5.73 11.99 -26.13
CA PHE A 9 4.50 11.22 -25.96
C PHE A 9 3.27 11.97 -26.48
N ARG A 10 2.75 11.54 -27.62
CA ARG A 10 1.44 11.95 -28.11
C ARG A 10 0.36 11.27 -27.27
N PRO A 11 -0.47 12.02 -26.51
CA PRO A 11 -1.54 11.45 -25.68
C PRO A 11 -2.65 10.74 -26.46
N GLU A 12 -2.67 10.90 -27.80
CA GLU A 12 -3.69 10.33 -28.69
C GLU A 12 -3.49 8.84 -29.03
N GLN A 13 -2.32 8.25 -28.75
CA GLN A 13 -1.98 6.87 -29.16
C GLN A 13 -1.93 5.85 -28.02
N VAL A 14 -2.08 6.28 -26.76
CA VAL A 14 -2.02 5.38 -25.59
C VAL A 14 -3.39 5.33 -24.93
N ASN A 15 -3.97 4.13 -24.89
CA ASN A 15 -5.26 3.90 -24.22
C ASN A 15 -5.03 3.90 -22.70
N PHE A 16 -4.94 5.09 -22.11
CA PHE A 16 -4.60 5.28 -20.69
C PHE A 16 -5.48 4.51 -19.70
N PRO A 17 -6.81 4.42 -19.88
CA PRO A 17 -7.65 3.61 -19.00
C PRO A 17 -7.22 2.13 -18.98
N HIS A 18 -6.93 1.58 -20.16
CA HIS A 18 -6.48 0.20 -20.34
C HIS A 18 -5.11 -0.06 -19.72
N LEU A 19 -4.19 0.92 -19.78
CA LEU A 19 -2.88 0.80 -19.17
C LEU A 19 -2.98 0.78 -17.63
N VAL A 20 -3.80 1.66 -17.05
CA VAL A 20 -4.02 1.70 -15.60
C VAL A 20 -4.70 0.41 -15.13
N GLU A 21 -5.67 -0.11 -15.88
CA GLU A 21 -6.30 -1.40 -15.58
C GLU A 21 -5.28 -2.55 -15.53
N ARG A 22 -4.40 -2.65 -16.52
CA ARG A 22 -3.31 -3.66 -16.54
C ARG A 22 -2.36 -3.50 -15.35
N LEU A 23 -1.99 -2.27 -14.99
CA LEU A 23 -1.12 -2.02 -13.83
C LEU A 23 -1.80 -2.39 -12.52
N SER A 24 -3.12 -2.14 -12.41
CA SER A 24 -3.90 -2.56 -11.26
C SER A 24 -3.96 -4.07 -11.13
N LEU A 25 -4.12 -4.80 -12.24
CA LEU A 25 -4.06 -6.26 -12.28
C LEU A 25 -2.67 -6.77 -11.84
N ILE A 26 -1.59 -6.13 -12.27
CA ILE A 26 -0.23 -6.49 -11.84
C ILE A 26 -0.09 -6.32 -10.32
N ILE A 27 -0.57 -5.22 -9.74
CA ILE A 27 -0.55 -5.04 -8.27
C ILE A 27 -1.31 -6.15 -7.56
N ILE A 28 -2.49 -6.53 -8.05
CA ILE A 28 -3.28 -7.64 -7.46
C ILE A 28 -2.49 -8.95 -7.50
N ILE A 29 -1.81 -9.24 -8.62
CA ILE A 29 -0.94 -10.43 -8.75
C ILE A 29 0.22 -10.35 -7.76
N THR A 30 0.88 -9.20 -7.61
CA THR A 30 1.97 -8.99 -6.63
C THR A 30 1.49 -9.17 -5.18
N PHE A 31 0.26 -8.77 -4.88
CA PHE A 31 -0.36 -9.09 -3.59
C PHE A 31 -0.57 -10.59 -3.41
N GLY A 32 -1.05 -11.28 -4.45
CA GLY A 32 -1.18 -12.74 -4.46
C GLY A 32 0.16 -13.44 -4.21
N GLU A 33 1.23 -13.00 -4.87
CA GLU A 33 2.59 -13.49 -4.65
C GLU A 33 3.07 -13.26 -3.22
N THR A 34 2.80 -12.07 -2.67
CA THR A 34 3.12 -11.75 -1.29
C THR A 34 2.42 -12.70 -0.31
N LEU A 35 1.13 -12.99 -0.52
CA LEU A 35 0.39 -13.95 0.30
C LEU A 35 0.97 -15.36 0.20
N VAL A 36 1.33 -15.82 -1.00
CA VAL A 36 1.98 -17.13 -1.20
C VAL A 36 3.31 -17.18 -0.46
N ASN A 37 4.15 -16.14 -0.53
CA ASN A 37 5.43 -16.11 0.18
C ASN A 37 5.26 -16.15 1.71
N ILE A 38 4.20 -15.52 2.23
CA ILE A 38 3.91 -15.53 3.68
C ILE A 38 3.45 -16.91 4.18
N THR A 39 2.95 -17.80 3.30
CA THR A 39 2.58 -19.18 3.68
C THR A 39 3.73 -19.94 4.34
N HIS A 40 4.98 -19.55 4.09
CA HIS A 40 6.14 -20.11 4.76
C HIS A 40 6.08 -19.98 6.30
N TYR A 41 5.47 -18.91 6.81
CA TYR A 41 5.27 -18.68 8.25
C TYR A 41 4.16 -19.54 8.87
N PHE A 42 3.37 -20.23 8.04
CA PHE A 42 2.27 -21.10 8.48
C PHE A 42 2.67 -22.59 8.62
N LYS A 43 3.94 -22.96 8.43
CA LYS A 43 4.45 -24.36 8.40
C LYS A 43 4.37 -25.16 9.72
N GLY A 44 3.66 -24.69 10.74
CA GLY A 44 3.58 -25.33 12.06
C GLY A 44 2.14 -25.43 12.57
N ALA A 45 1.89 -24.88 13.76
CA ALA A 45 0.53 -24.76 14.27
C ALA A 45 -0.29 -23.83 13.36
N ILE A 46 -1.53 -24.24 13.06
CA ILE A 46 -2.54 -23.47 12.29
C ILE A 46 -2.72 -22.04 12.87
N TYR A 47 -2.34 -21.82 14.13
CA TYR A 47 -2.51 -20.59 14.90
C TYR A 47 -1.18 -19.94 15.32
N SER A 48 -0.20 -19.79 14.42
CA SER A 48 0.96 -18.94 14.73
C SER A 48 0.52 -17.46 14.81
N PRO A 49 0.63 -16.78 15.97
CA PRO A 49 0.20 -15.39 16.11
C PRO A 49 0.94 -14.44 15.15
N LEU A 50 2.19 -14.77 14.82
CA LEU A 50 3.01 -14.01 13.89
C LEU A 50 2.47 -14.13 12.46
N ALA A 51 2.13 -15.33 12.01
CA ALA A 51 1.60 -15.56 10.67
C ALA A 51 0.24 -14.86 10.48
N ILE A 52 -0.61 -14.88 11.52
CA ILE A 52 -1.90 -14.18 11.53
C ILE A 52 -1.69 -12.65 11.46
N ALA A 53 -0.75 -12.11 12.23
CA ALA A 53 -0.44 -10.67 12.20
C ALA A 53 0.02 -10.22 10.80
N ILE A 54 0.96 -10.96 10.19
CA ILE A 54 1.44 -10.66 8.83
C ILE A 54 0.29 -10.72 7.82
N PHE A 55 -0.50 -11.80 7.86
CA PHE A 55 -1.63 -11.99 6.95
C PHE A 55 -2.65 -10.86 7.07
N LEU A 56 -3.04 -10.51 8.31
CA LEU A 56 -3.98 -9.42 8.57
C LEU A 56 -3.44 -8.07 8.08
N GLY A 57 -2.14 -7.80 8.29
CA GLY A 57 -1.50 -6.58 7.83
C GLY A 57 -1.48 -6.45 6.31
N VAL A 58 -1.15 -7.53 5.59
CA VAL A 58 -1.15 -7.54 4.12
C VAL A 58 -2.57 -7.50 3.56
N ALA A 59 -3.51 -8.22 4.17
CA ALA A 59 -4.92 -8.18 3.77
C ALA A 59 -5.54 -6.79 3.95
N ALA A 60 -5.22 -6.10 5.05
CA ALA A 60 -5.65 -4.73 5.28
C ALA A 60 -5.02 -3.76 4.26
N LEU A 61 -3.73 -3.93 3.93
CA LEU A 61 -3.05 -3.15 2.89
C LEU A 61 -3.73 -3.33 1.52
N PHE A 62 -4.07 -4.57 1.17
CA PHE A 62 -4.82 -4.90 -0.03
C PHE A 62 -6.22 -4.27 -0.03
N GLY A 63 -6.93 -4.32 1.10
CA GLY A 63 -8.24 -3.70 1.27
C GLY A 63 -8.19 -2.18 1.09
N VAL A 64 -7.19 -1.50 1.65
CA VAL A 64 -7.00 -0.05 1.43
C VAL A 64 -6.81 0.23 -0.05
N TYR A 65 -5.96 -0.57 -0.72
CA TYR A 65 -5.70 -0.43 -2.14
C TYR A 65 -6.96 -0.63 -3.00
N THR A 66 -7.73 -1.71 -2.80
CA THR A 66 -8.94 -1.99 -3.59
C THR A 66 -10.01 -0.92 -3.36
N LEU A 67 -10.25 -0.50 -2.11
CA LEU A 67 -11.16 0.60 -1.79
C LEU A 67 -10.79 1.91 -2.51
N LEU A 68 -9.49 2.17 -2.70
CA LEU A 68 -8.96 3.38 -3.34
C LEU A 68 -8.72 3.28 -4.84
N VAL A 69 -8.70 2.10 -5.42
CA VAL A 69 -8.40 1.94 -6.85
C VAL A 69 -9.63 1.45 -7.61
N GLU A 70 -10.37 0.48 -7.07
CA GLU A 70 -11.57 -0.08 -7.71
C GLU A 70 -12.69 0.98 -7.83
N ARG A 71 -12.91 1.79 -6.78
CA ARG A 71 -13.88 2.92 -6.84
C ARG A 71 -13.48 4.03 -7.81
N PHE A 72 -12.22 4.08 -8.22
CA PHE A 72 -11.69 5.14 -9.07
C PHE A 72 -11.46 4.72 -10.51
N LEU A 73 -11.65 3.44 -10.83
CA LEU A 73 -11.64 2.86 -12.18
C LEU A 73 -12.90 3.24 -12.99
N ASN A 74 -13.45 4.43 -12.76
CA ASN A 74 -14.58 4.93 -13.53
C ASN A 74 -14.08 5.47 -14.87
N HIS A 75 -14.52 4.82 -15.94
CA HIS A 75 -13.96 4.73 -17.31
C HIS A 75 -13.85 6.03 -18.14
N HIS A 76 -13.99 7.23 -17.56
CA HIS A 76 -14.18 8.49 -18.32
C HIS A 76 -13.09 9.56 -18.13
N GLN A 77 -11.92 9.23 -17.58
CA GLN A 77 -10.83 10.20 -17.40
C GLN A 77 -9.72 10.04 -18.44
N HIS A 78 -9.84 10.79 -19.55
CA HIS A 78 -8.92 10.74 -20.69
C HIS A 78 -7.61 11.53 -20.53
N THR A 79 -7.45 12.38 -19.51
CA THR A 79 -6.41 13.42 -19.54
C THR A 79 -5.23 13.24 -18.58
N ARG A 80 -5.21 12.21 -17.71
CA ARG A 80 -4.30 12.18 -16.55
C ARG A 80 -3.68 10.82 -16.19
N GLY A 81 -3.50 9.93 -17.16
CA GLY A 81 -2.99 8.57 -16.93
C GLY A 81 -1.52 8.45 -16.48
N PHE A 82 -0.69 9.47 -16.72
CA PHE A 82 0.76 9.38 -16.46
C PHE A 82 1.09 9.28 -14.96
N ILE A 83 0.47 10.12 -14.12
CA ILE A 83 0.71 10.08 -12.67
C ILE A 83 0.14 8.80 -12.06
N ALA A 84 -1.02 8.34 -12.55
CA ALA A 84 -1.58 7.05 -12.16
C ALA A 84 -0.60 5.90 -12.47
N MET A 85 0.00 5.88 -13.66
CA MET A 85 0.99 4.88 -14.03
C MET A 85 2.20 4.89 -13.08
N TYR A 86 2.80 6.06 -12.85
CA TYR A 86 3.97 6.16 -11.97
C TYR A 86 3.65 5.78 -10.53
N THR A 87 2.51 6.20 -9.97
CA THR A 87 2.13 5.81 -8.61
C THR A 87 1.92 4.30 -8.51
N HIS A 88 1.34 3.64 -9.51
CA HIS A 88 1.17 2.17 -9.51
C HIS A 88 2.51 1.44 -9.57
N VAL A 89 3.43 1.86 -10.42
CA VAL A 89 4.77 1.27 -10.50
C VAL A 89 5.51 1.39 -9.17
N VAL A 90 5.47 2.56 -8.53
CA VAL A 90 6.10 2.76 -7.21
C VAL A 90 5.40 1.96 -6.11
N MET A 91 4.08 1.79 -6.17
CA MET A 91 3.33 0.91 -5.26
C MET A 91 3.76 -0.56 -5.40
N ILE A 92 3.96 -1.06 -6.63
CA ILE A 92 4.45 -2.44 -6.87
C ILE A 92 5.83 -2.61 -6.22
N ILE A 93 6.75 -1.68 -6.46
CA ILE A 93 8.12 -1.75 -5.92
C ILE A 93 8.09 -1.70 -4.38
N SER A 94 7.29 -0.81 -3.80
CA SER A 94 7.12 -0.70 -2.35
C SER A 94 6.55 -2.00 -1.76
N LEU A 95 5.55 -2.60 -2.41
CA LEU A 95 4.95 -3.86 -1.96
C LEU A 95 5.95 -5.02 -2.00
N LEU A 96 6.66 -5.20 -3.11
CA LEU A 96 7.72 -6.20 -3.23
C LEU A 96 8.82 -6.01 -2.19
N SER A 97 9.17 -4.75 -1.88
CA SER A 97 10.16 -4.43 -0.85
C SER A 97 9.66 -4.75 0.55
N ILE A 98 8.39 -4.49 0.86
CA ILE A 98 7.76 -4.93 2.13
C ILE A 98 7.81 -6.46 2.23
N THR A 99 7.47 -7.18 1.16
CA THR A 99 7.50 -8.65 1.11
C THR A 99 8.90 -9.19 1.34
N ALA A 100 9.92 -8.60 0.69
CA ALA A 100 11.31 -8.94 0.95
C ALA A 100 11.68 -8.69 2.43
N GLY A 101 11.27 -7.54 2.99
CA GLY A 101 11.49 -7.22 4.41
C GLY A 101 10.84 -8.23 5.37
N ILE A 102 9.63 -8.73 5.03
CA ILE A 102 8.97 -9.79 5.79
C ILE A 102 9.80 -11.08 5.70
N ILE A 103 10.21 -11.51 4.50
CA ILE A 103 10.99 -12.75 4.31
C ILE A 103 12.33 -12.69 5.06
N TYR A 104 13.06 -11.59 4.94
CA TYR A 104 14.34 -11.40 5.64
C TYR A 104 14.20 -11.35 7.16
N MET A 105 12.99 -11.20 7.71
CA MET A 105 12.75 -11.26 9.15
C MET A 105 12.94 -12.68 9.71
N ALA A 106 12.86 -13.71 8.86
CA ALA A 106 13.18 -15.08 9.26
C ALA A 106 14.69 -15.34 9.39
N ASP A 107 15.54 -14.43 8.88
CA ASP A 107 16.99 -14.56 8.91
C ASP A 107 17.56 -13.79 10.11
N GLU A 108 18.38 -14.45 10.93
CA GLU A 108 18.93 -13.87 12.17
C GLU A 108 20.16 -12.98 11.92
N GLU A 109 20.77 -13.04 10.73
CA GLU A 109 21.97 -12.26 10.41
C GLU A 109 21.69 -10.78 10.12
N VAL A 110 20.43 -10.41 9.87
CA VAL A 110 20.06 -9.05 9.47
C VAL A 110 19.78 -8.17 10.69
N SER A 111 20.35 -6.96 10.71
CA SER A 111 20.09 -6.01 11.81
C SER A 111 18.60 -5.63 11.88
N ARG A 112 17.99 -5.83 13.06
CA ARG A 112 16.55 -5.57 13.31
C ARG A 112 16.16 -4.11 13.12
N LEU A 113 17.11 -3.21 13.38
CA LEU A 113 16.97 -1.77 13.12
C LEU A 113 16.82 -1.45 11.64
N PHE A 114 17.65 -2.09 10.81
CA PHE A 114 17.55 -1.94 9.36
C PHE A 114 16.22 -2.48 8.86
N LEU A 115 15.81 -3.68 9.32
CA LEU A 115 14.58 -4.32 8.87
C LEU A 115 13.32 -3.51 9.22
N SER A 116 13.22 -3.04 10.47
CA SER A 116 12.09 -2.18 10.90
C SER A 116 12.05 -0.86 10.12
N CYS A 117 13.19 -0.21 9.90
CA CYS A 117 13.27 1.01 9.09
C CYS A 117 12.93 0.75 7.62
N PHE A 118 13.37 -0.39 7.08
CA PHE A 118 13.10 -0.79 5.70
C PHE A 118 11.61 -1.05 5.47
N VAL A 119 10.94 -1.80 6.36
CA VAL A 119 9.48 -2.01 6.27
C VAL A 119 8.72 -0.71 6.47
N ALA A 120 9.08 0.10 7.48
CA ALA A 120 8.41 1.36 7.77
C ALA A 120 8.54 2.38 6.62
N SER A 121 9.73 2.51 6.03
CA SER A 121 9.95 3.42 4.89
C SER A 121 9.16 3.00 3.66
N ASN A 122 9.17 1.72 3.29
CA ASN A 122 8.39 1.23 2.16
C ASN A 122 6.87 1.34 2.41
N LEU A 123 6.42 1.17 3.65
CA LEU A 123 5.03 1.42 4.02
C LEU A 123 4.65 2.89 3.80
N ILE A 124 5.50 3.82 4.22
CA ILE A 124 5.28 5.25 3.99
C ILE A 124 5.21 5.56 2.49
N VAL A 125 6.13 5.03 1.70
CA VAL A 125 6.15 5.24 0.24
C VAL A 125 4.86 4.70 -0.40
N PHE A 126 4.39 3.53 0.03
CA PHE A 126 3.14 2.93 -0.47
C PHE A 126 1.92 3.83 -0.19
N TYR A 127 1.75 4.30 1.04
CA TYR A 127 0.64 5.19 1.41
C TYR A 127 0.76 6.59 0.78
N LEU A 128 1.97 7.14 0.64
CA LEU A 128 2.18 8.39 -0.08
C LEU A 128 1.75 8.28 -1.54
N CYS A 129 2.07 7.16 -2.20
CA CYS A 129 1.63 6.91 -3.58
C CYS A 129 0.11 6.78 -3.69
N LEU A 130 -0.54 6.11 -2.73
CA LEU A 130 -2.00 6.04 -2.63
C LEU A 130 -2.65 7.41 -2.44
N TRP A 131 -2.08 8.26 -1.57
CA TRP A 131 -2.59 9.61 -1.34
C TRP A 131 -2.36 10.53 -2.53
N LEU A 132 -1.21 10.45 -3.20
CA LEU A 132 -0.94 11.16 -4.44
C LEU A 132 -1.96 10.77 -5.50
N TYR A 133 -2.22 9.47 -5.65
CA TYR A 133 -3.25 8.96 -6.54
C TYR A 133 -4.65 9.53 -6.20
N SER A 134 -4.99 9.55 -4.90
CA SER A 134 -6.26 10.09 -4.41
C SER A 134 -6.42 11.60 -4.64
N PHE A 135 -5.38 12.41 -4.35
CA PHE A 135 -5.41 13.87 -4.52
C PHE A 135 -5.50 14.28 -5.99
N TYR A 136 -4.84 13.53 -6.88
CA TYR A 136 -4.86 13.81 -8.30
C TYR A 136 -6.23 13.51 -8.94
N ASN A 137 -7.00 12.60 -8.34
CA ASN A 137 -8.31 12.16 -8.83
C ASN A 137 -9.48 12.99 -8.26
N ARG A 138 -9.40 14.33 -8.44
CA ARG A 138 -10.27 15.38 -7.84
C ARG A 138 -11.79 15.26 -8.05
N ARG A 139 -12.31 14.29 -8.81
CA ARG A 139 -13.75 14.26 -9.18
C ARG A 139 -14.67 13.45 -8.27
N HIS A 140 -14.18 12.41 -7.56
CA HIS A 140 -15.09 11.53 -6.78
C HIS A 140 -14.81 11.43 -5.28
N LEU A 141 -13.64 11.86 -4.81
CA LEU A 141 -13.32 11.88 -3.37
C LEU A 141 -12.60 13.19 -3.01
N ARG A 142 -13.36 14.21 -2.62
CA ARG A 142 -12.81 15.35 -1.87
C ARG A 142 -12.40 14.87 -0.47
N PHE A 143 -11.25 14.20 -0.32
CA PHE A 143 -10.66 14.10 1.01
C PHE A 143 -10.46 15.51 1.53
N ASN A 144 -11.06 15.83 2.68
CA ASN A 144 -10.82 17.13 3.28
C ASN A 144 -9.34 17.17 3.69
N GLY A 145 -8.65 18.31 3.57
CA GLY A 145 -7.24 18.39 3.97
C GLY A 145 -7.01 18.06 5.45
N ARG A 146 -8.07 18.06 6.27
CA ARG A 146 -8.09 17.54 7.65
C ARG A 146 -8.04 16.01 7.70
N ASP A 147 -8.71 15.33 6.79
CA ASP A 147 -8.79 13.87 6.75
C ASP A 147 -7.47 13.23 6.32
N LEU A 148 -6.84 13.81 5.31
CA LEU A 148 -5.53 13.35 4.83
C LEU A 148 -4.44 13.62 5.86
N ARG A 149 -4.53 14.73 6.60
CA ARG A 149 -3.65 14.97 7.76
C ARG A 149 -3.87 13.96 8.88
N ALA A 150 -5.10 13.55 9.16
CA ALA A 150 -5.38 12.53 10.15
C ALA A 150 -4.76 11.17 9.76
N MET A 151 -4.90 10.74 8.51
CA MET A 151 -4.23 9.54 7.98
C MET A 151 -2.71 9.68 8.02
N ALA A 152 -2.16 10.85 7.66
CA ALA A 152 -0.73 11.11 7.79
C ALA A 152 -0.20 10.97 9.22
N ILE A 153 -0.93 11.47 10.20
CA ILE A 153 -0.56 11.33 11.61
C ILE A 153 -0.61 9.86 12.05
N VAL A 154 -1.64 9.12 11.64
CA VAL A 154 -1.78 7.69 11.99
C VAL A 154 -0.67 6.86 11.37
N LEU A 155 -0.34 7.08 10.09
CA LEU A 155 0.79 6.43 9.43
C LEU A 155 2.14 6.76 10.09
N LEU A 156 2.37 8.02 10.47
CA LEU A 156 3.61 8.42 11.16
C LEU A 156 3.71 7.80 12.56
N LEU A 157 2.61 7.76 13.31
CA LEU A 157 2.56 7.09 14.61
C LEU A 157 2.75 5.56 14.47
N GLY A 158 2.13 4.96 13.45
CA GLY A 158 2.27 3.53 13.16
C GLY A 158 3.68 3.14 12.74
N SER A 159 4.30 3.92 11.85
CA SER A 159 5.71 3.72 11.44
C SER A 159 6.68 3.91 12.61
N LEU A 160 6.43 4.87 13.50
CA LEU A 160 7.20 5.01 14.75
C LEU A 160 7.00 3.78 15.65
N GLY A 161 5.76 3.28 15.77
CA GLY A 161 5.45 2.06 16.50
C GLY A 161 6.20 0.83 15.97
N ILE A 162 6.30 0.67 14.65
CA ILE A 162 7.07 -0.41 14.01
C ILE A 162 8.56 -0.34 14.39
N ILE A 163 9.14 0.87 14.44
CA ILE A 163 10.55 1.07 14.80
C ILE A 163 10.78 0.82 16.30
N LEU A 164 9.85 1.23 17.17
CA LEU A 164 9.95 1.03 18.61
C LEU A 164 9.78 -0.45 19.00
N CYS A 165 8.88 -1.16 18.34
CA CYS A 165 8.60 -2.58 18.59
C CYS A 165 9.62 -3.56 17.93
N ARG A 166 10.83 -3.09 17.60
CA ARG A 166 11.87 -3.86 16.90
C ARG A 166 12.41 -5.08 17.65
N GLU A 167 12.20 -5.16 18.96
CA GLU A 167 12.84 -6.18 19.80
C GLU A 167 12.26 -7.58 19.59
N ASN A 168 10.99 -7.68 19.18
CA ASN A 168 10.31 -8.94 18.95
C ASN A 168 9.62 -8.95 17.57
N ASN A 169 9.85 -9.99 16.77
CA ASN A 169 9.26 -10.15 15.44
C ASN A 169 7.72 -10.12 15.48
N LEU A 170 7.14 -10.69 16.53
CA LEU A 170 5.69 -10.65 16.75
C LEU A 170 5.19 -9.21 16.98
N SER A 171 5.92 -8.44 17.79
CA SER A 171 5.56 -7.04 18.12
C SER A 171 5.73 -6.11 16.92
N LEU A 172 6.76 -6.32 16.10
CA LEU A 172 6.97 -5.56 14.87
C LEU A 172 5.84 -5.82 13.87
N MET A 173 5.51 -7.09 13.61
CA MET A 173 4.45 -7.45 12.68
C MET A 173 3.04 -7.12 13.20
N SER A 174 2.81 -7.16 14.51
CA SER A 174 1.54 -6.71 15.09
C SER A 174 1.37 -5.19 14.97
N ALA A 175 2.44 -4.40 15.16
CA ALA A 175 2.41 -2.96 14.92
C ALA A 175 2.15 -2.63 13.44
N PHE A 176 2.77 -3.37 12.52
CA PHE A 176 2.48 -3.28 11.09
C PHE A 176 1.02 -3.57 10.78
N ALA A 177 0.49 -4.69 11.29
CA ALA A 177 -0.89 -5.08 11.08
C ALA A 177 -1.89 -4.06 11.65
N LEU A 178 -1.65 -3.61 12.89
CA LEU A 178 -2.48 -2.62 13.56
C LEU A 178 -2.55 -1.32 12.76
N THR A 179 -1.40 -0.84 12.27
CA THR A 179 -1.34 0.38 11.45
C THR A 179 -2.20 0.26 10.19
N ASN A 180 -2.07 -0.84 9.45
CA ASN A 180 -2.83 -1.06 8.22
C ASN A 180 -4.33 -1.23 8.49
N VAL A 181 -4.71 -1.92 9.57
CA VAL A 181 -6.11 -2.13 9.96
C VAL A 181 -6.75 -0.80 10.40
N VAL A 182 -6.04 0.03 11.16
CA VAL A 182 -6.55 1.35 11.58
C VAL A 182 -6.73 2.26 10.36
N GLU A 183 -5.77 2.28 9.43
CA GLU A 183 -5.89 3.03 8.17
C GLU A 183 -7.07 2.54 7.32
N PHE A 184 -7.24 1.22 7.20
CA PHE A 184 -8.38 0.61 6.52
C PHE A 184 -9.72 1.02 7.13
N GLY A 185 -9.87 0.87 8.46
CA GLY A 185 -11.10 1.22 9.17
C GLY A 185 -11.42 2.71 9.10
N LEU A 186 -10.41 3.59 9.23
CA LEU A 186 -10.58 5.03 9.05
C LEU A 186 -11.08 5.37 7.65
N LEU A 187 -10.56 4.67 6.64
CA LEU A 187 -10.93 4.89 5.26
C LEU A 187 -12.35 4.41 4.96
N GLU A 188 -12.71 3.20 5.38
CA GLU A 188 -14.06 2.66 5.25
C GLU A 188 -15.11 3.52 5.92
N TRP A 189 -14.87 3.91 7.18
CA TRP A 189 -15.79 4.74 7.94
C TRP A 189 -16.05 6.09 7.26
N LYS A 190 -15.01 6.71 6.69
CA LYS A 190 -15.15 7.95 5.92
C LYS A 190 -15.90 7.75 4.61
N LEU A 191 -15.65 6.63 3.93
CA LEU A 191 -16.37 6.27 2.71
C LEU A 191 -17.86 6.00 2.97
N GLN A 192 -18.22 5.42 4.13
CA GLN A 192 -19.61 5.22 4.53
C GLN A 192 -20.31 6.53 4.88
N ARG A 193 -19.68 7.42 5.68
CA ARG A 193 -20.25 8.75 6.00
C ARG A 193 -20.59 9.57 4.76
N LYS A 194 -19.80 9.47 3.69
CA LYS A 194 -20.06 10.19 2.43
C LYS A 194 -21.18 9.61 1.58
N LYS A 195 -21.54 8.34 1.76
CA LYS A 195 -22.71 7.75 1.09
C LYS A 195 -24.04 8.11 1.76
N ALA A 196 -23.98 8.56 3.02
CA ALA A 196 -25.14 8.93 3.83
C ALA A 196 -25.52 10.43 3.77
N LEU A 197 -24.78 11.21 2.97
CA LEU A 197 -25.02 12.63 2.67
C LEU A 197 -25.33 12.77 1.19
#